data_AF-A0A2R5EI07-F1
#
_entry.id   AF-A0A2R5EI07-F1
#
_cell.length_a   1.000
_cell.length_b   1.000
_cell.length_c   1.000
_cell.angle_alpha   90.00
_cell.angle_beta   90.00
_cell.angle_gamma   90.00
#
_symmetry.space_group_name_H-M   'P 1'
#
loop_
_entity.id
_entity.type
_entity.pdbx_description
1 polymer ?
#
loop_
_entity_poly.entity_id
_entity_poly.type
_entity_poly.pdbx_seq_one_letter_code
_entity_poly.pdbx_strand_id
1 'polypeptide(L)' 'MHTFEIRVRLPGGGEQRLVIQAATREKAEAQAEAQTGGKVLGGRQLPS' A
#
# COMPACT_ATOMS: atom_id res chain seq x y z
N MET A 1 8.33 -1.71 -13.78
CA MET A 1 7.30 -1.53 -12.73
C MET A 1 7.43 -2.69 -11.76
N HIS A 2 7.26 -2.42 -10.47
CA HIS A 2 7.29 -3.45 -9.42
C HIS A 2 5.93 -3.53 -8.75
N THR A 3 5.59 -4.73 -8.29
CA THR A 3 4.38 -4.96 -7.53
C THR A 3 4.71 -4.89 -6.05
N PHE A 4 3.94 -4.14 -5.27
CA PHE A 4 4.11 -3.99 -3.84
C PHE A 4 2.83 -4.42 -3.12
N GLU A 5 2.97 -5.22 -2.07
CA GLU A 5 1.91 -5.46 -1.09
C GLU A 5 2.05 -4.41 0.02
N ILE A 6 1.08 -3.51 0.12
CA ILE A 6 1.02 -2.44 1.11
C ILE A 6 -0.07 -2.75 2.14
N ARG A 7 0.27 -2.66 3.42
CA ARG A 7 -0.69 -2.70 4.54
C ARG A 7 -1.08 -1.29 4.91
N VAL A 8 -2.38 -1.05 4.99
CA VAL A 8 -2.97 0.22 5.44
C VAL A 8 -3.94 -0.01 6.58
N ARG A 9 -3.98 0.89 7.54
CA ARG A 9 -5.01 0.96 8.57
C ARG A 9 -6.12 1.88 8.09
N LEU A 10 -7.33 1.34 7.98
CA LEU A 10 -8.50 2.08 7.52
C LEU A 10 -8.96 3.08 8.60
N PRO A 11 -9.54 4.23 8.20
CA PRO A 11 -10.02 5.24 9.15
C PRO A 11 -11.17 4.74 10.03
N GLY A 12 -11.99 3.80 9.54
CA GLY A 12 -13.06 3.14 10.31
C GLY A 12 -12.59 2.04 11.25
N GLY A 13 -11.27 1.81 11.36
CA GLY A 13 -10.70 0.64 12.00
C GLY A 13 -10.58 -0.54 11.03
N GLY A 14 -9.65 -1.44 11.34
CA GLY A 14 -9.29 -2.57 10.46
C GLY A 14 -8.03 -2.31 9.63
N GLU A 15 -7.38 -3.41 9.25
CA GLU A 15 -6.22 -3.42 8.37
C GLU A 15 -6.62 -3.96 7.01
N GLN A 16 -6.18 -3.30 5.94
CA GLN A 16 -6.37 -3.75 4.57
C GLN A 16 -5.01 -3.93 3.90
N ARG A 17 -4.90 -4.97 3.06
CA ARG A 17 -3.74 -5.22 2.20
C ARG A 17 -4.09 -4.84 0.77
N LEU A 18 -3.24 -4.05 0.15
CA LEU A 18 -3.39 -3.59 -1.23
C LEU A 18 -2.20 -4.07 -2.04
N VAL A 19 -2.45 -4.52 -3.26
CA VAL A 19 -1.41 -4.87 -4.22
C VAL A 19 -1.34 -3.76 -5.26
N ILE A 20 -0.26 -3.00 -5.24
CA ILE A 20 -0.09 -1.79 -6.06
C ILE A 20 1.14 -1.92 -6.93
N GLN A 21 0.97 -1.62 -8.22
CA GLN A 21 2.07 -1.53 -9.16
C GLN A 21 2.61 -0.11 -9.21
N ALA A 22 3.86 0.07 -8.80
CA ALA A 22 4.52 1.37 -8.79
C ALA A 22 5.98 1.27 -9.23
N ALA A 23 6.58 2.43 -9.50
CA ALA A 23 8.01 2.50 -9.80
C ALA A 23 8.87 2.30 -8.53
N THR A 24 8.39 2.74 -7.37
CA THR A 24 9.09 2.68 -6.08
C THR A 24 8.11 2.33 -4.96
N ARG A 25 8.64 1.88 -3.82
CA ARG A 25 7.86 1.57 -2.63
C ARG A 25 7.11 2.79 -2.10
N GLU A 26 7.78 3.94 -1.97
CA GLU A 26 7.14 5.19 -1.52
C GLU A 26 5.93 5.57 -2.38
N LYS A 27 6.01 5.39 -3.71
CA LYS A 27 4.88 5.66 -4.60
C LYS A 27 3.74 4.67 -4.36
N ALA A 28 4.04 3.40 -4.14
CA ALA A 28 3.02 2.41 -3.81
C ALA A 28 2.34 2.72 -2.46
N GLU A 29 3.12 3.13 -1.45
CA GLU A 29 2.60 3.53 -0.14
C GLU A 29 1.70 4.77 -0.27
N ALA A 30 2.14 5.81 -0.97
CA ALA A 30 1.32 7.00 -1.20
C ALA A 30 0.02 6.69 -1.97
N GLN A 31 0.08 5.79 -2.97
CA GLN A 31 -1.12 5.33 -3.68
C GLN A 31 -2.05 4.53 -2.77
N ALA A 32 -1.50 3.73 -1.85
CA ALA A 32 -2.29 2.96 -0.90
C ALA A 32 -3.05 3.89 0.06
N GLU A 33 -2.40 4.90 0.63
CA GLU A 33 -3.05 5.89 1.50
C GLU A 33 -4.11 6.68 0.74
N ALA A 34 -3.81 7.11 -0.49
CA ALA A 34 -4.75 7.85 -1.34
C ALA A 34 -5.99 7.02 -1.72
N GLN A 35 -5.84 5.71 -1.94
CA GLN A 35 -6.97 4.83 -2.28
C GLN A 35 -7.89 4.56 -1.09
N THR A 36 -7.32 4.38 0.11
CA THR A 36 -8.13 3.97 1.28
C THR A 36 -8.47 5.10 2.24
N GLY A 37 -7.86 6.28 2.09
CA GLY A 37 -7.93 7.35 3.09
C GLY A 37 -7.38 6.90 4.46
N GLY A 38 -6.52 5.89 4.45
CA GLY A 38 -5.98 5.21 5.63
C GLY A 38 -4.50 5.47 5.80
N LYS A 39 -3.93 5.03 6.93
CA LYS A 39 -2.51 5.21 7.23
C LYS A 39 -1.71 3.98 6.83
N VAL A 40 -0.61 4.14 6.10
CA VAL A 40 0.29 3.03 5.79
C VAL A 40 0.95 2.48 7.05
N LEU A 41 0.89 1.15 7.20
CA LEU A 41 1.57 0.38 8.24
C LEU A 41 2.89 -0.22 7.73
N GLY A 42 3.04 -0.34 6.42
CA GLY A 42 4.27 -0.75 5.75
C GLY A 42 3.99 -1.53 4.47
N GLY A 43 5.03 -1.73 3.67
CA GLY A 43 4.92 -2.43 2.40
C GLY A 43 6.11 -3.33 2.12
N ARG A 44 5.88 -4.40 1.36
CA ARG A 44 6.95 -5.24 0.80
C ARG A 44 6.78 -5.35 -0.70
N GLN A 45 7.89 -5.40 -1.41
CA GLN A 45 7.89 -5.73 -2.83
C GLN A 45 7.56 -7.22 -2.98
N LEU A 46 6.64 -7.52 -3.89
CA LEU A 46 6.36 -8.89 -4.30
C LEU A 46 7.28 -9.28 -5.45
N PRO A 47 7.83 -10.50 -5.45
CA PRO A 47 8.47 -11.05 -6.63
C PRO A 47 7.41 -11.16 -7.73
N SER A 48 7.78 -10.72 -8.94
CA SER A 48 6.94 -10.84 -10.14
C SER A 48 6.84 -12.29 -10.60
#